data_AF-A0A6V8PVE4-F1
#
_entry.id   AF-A0A6V8PVE4-F1
#
_cell.length_a   1.000
_cell.length_b   1.000
_cell.length_c   1.000
_cell.angle_alpha   90.00
_cell.angle_beta   90.00
_cell.angle_gamma   90.00
#
_symmetry.space_group_name_H-M   'P 1'
#
loop_
_entity.id
_entity.type
_entity.pdbx_description
1 polymer ?
#
loop_
_entity_poly.entity_id
_entity_poly.type
_entity_poly.pdbx_seq_one_letter_code
_entity_poly.pdbx_strand_id
1 'polypeptide(L)'
;NDFILIDGLKEEVDLPPHLIHHLCRRRFGVGADGVLLLLPSRVADFRMRIYNADGSEAEMCGNGIRCLGKYVYDHGLIDRLALTVDTGAGIKCLKLALREGRADRITVNMGMPVFEKSRIPMAGERGEAIQEGIPIDNLTLKITALSMGNPHCVLFVDEVASAPVEKLGPLLENSRFFPQRTNVEFVSVLQRDELEVRVWERGVGETLACGTGACAAAVASTRSNFADRKVVVHLPGG
;
A
#
# COMPACT_ATOMS: atom_id res chain seq x y z
N ASN A 1 7.35 5.35 6.28
CA ASN A 1 6.85 5.90 5.01
C ASN A 1 6.42 7.33 5.25
N ASP A 2 7.19 8.28 4.75
CA ASP A 2 7.11 9.72 5.03
C ASP A 2 6.82 10.53 3.76
N PHE A 3 6.00 11.57 3.88
CA PHE A 3 5.51 12.36 2.75
C PHE A 3 5.61 13.87 3.00
N ILE A 4 5.89 14.63 1.94
CA ILE A 4 5.67 16.07 1.90
C ILE A 4 4.21 16.29 1.49
N LEU A 5 3.39 16.91 2.33
CA LEU A 5 2.02 17.29 1.97
C LEU A 5 1.96 18.76 1.58
N ILE A 6 1.46 19.04 0.38
CA ILE A 6 1.27 20.38 -0.16
C ILE A 6 -0.23 20.68 -0.26
N ASP A 7 -0.66 21.78 0.34
CA ASP A 7 -2.03 22.30 0.24
C ASP A 7 -2.19 23.11 -1.06
N GLY A 8 -2.89 22.53 -2.03
CA GLY A 8 -3.27 23.15 -3.30
C GLY A 8 -4.75 23.52 -3.35
N LEU A 9 -5.41 23.80 -2.22
CA LEU A 9 -6.84 24.17 -2.20
C LEU A 9 -7.12 25.57 -2.73
N LYS A 10 -6.17 26.50 -2.58
CA LYS A 10 -6.32 27.91 -2.95
C LYS A 10 -5.42 28.36 -4.10
N GLU A 11 -4.33 27.63 -4.34
CA GLU A 11 -3.30 27.99 -5.30
C GLU A 11 -3.08 26.83 -6.27
N GLU A 12 -2.80 27.17 -7.53
CA GLU A 12 -2.36 26.19 -8.50
C GLU A 12 -0.89 25.86 -8.25
N VAL A 13 -0.61 24.60 -7.93
CA VAL A 13 0.74 24.12 -7.65
C VAL A 13 1.21 23.26 -8.82
N ASP A 14 2.20 23.75 -9.56
CA ASP A 14 2.92 22.94 -10.55
C ASP A 14 4.04 22.14 -9.88
N LEU A 15 4.05 20.83 -10.13
CA LEU A 15 5.03 19.89 -9.56
C LEU A 15 5.67 19.10 -10.69
N PRO A 16 6.56 19.71 -11.49
CA PRO A 16 7.26 18.98 -12.53
C PRO A 16 8.18 17.91 -11.90
N PRO A 17 8.43 16.77 -12.59
CA PRO A 17 9.16 15.64 -12.02
C PRO A 17 10.52 15.99 -11.42
N HIS A 18 11.26 16.92 -12.03
CA HIS A 18 12.57 17.36 -11.53
C HIS A 18 12.49 18.08 -10.17
N LEU A 19 11.40 18.82 -9.90
CA LEU A 19 11.17 19.48 -8.62
C LEU A 19 10.81 18.45 -7.55
N ILE A 20 9.92 17.51 -7.86
CA ILE A 20 9.57 16.40 -6.95
C ILE A 20 10.82 15.62 -6.56
N HIS A 21 11.64 15.24 -7.55
CA HIS A 21 12.89 14.54 -7.32
C HIS A 21 13.84 15.33 -6.40
N HIS A 22 13.94 16.65 -6.61
CA HIS A 22 14.75 17.51 -5.76
C HIS A 22 14.22 17.59 -4.32
N LEU A 23 12.90 17.76 -4.14
CA LEU A 23 12.26 17.82 -2.83
C LEU A 23 12.42 16.53 -2.03
N CYS A 24 12.20 15.39 -2.69
CA CYS A 24 12.28 14.07 -2.07
C CYS A 24 13.72 13.60 -1.80
N ARG A 25 14.73 14.22 -2.43
CA ARG A 25 16.13 13.85 -2.24
C ARG A 25 16.57 14.03 -0.79
N ARG A 26 16.74 12.92 -0.07
CA ARG A 26 17.26 12.96 1.31
C ARG A 26 18.64 13.65 1.32
N ARG A 27 18.92 14.42 2.37
CA ARG A 27 20.11 15.28 2.60
C ARG A 27 20.22 16.56 1.76
N PHE A 28 19.54 16.66 0.62
CA PHE A 28 19.68 17.79 -0.30
C PHE A 28 18.38 18.54 -0.57
N GLY A 29 17.24 17.91 -0.34
CA GLY A 29 15.92 18.52 -0.27
C GLY A 29 15.34 18.37 1.13
N VAL A 30 14.02 18.43 1.22
CA VAL A 30 13.28 18.13 2.46
C VAL A 30 13.49 16.67 2.86
N GLY A 31 13.48 15.77 1.87
CA GLY A 31 13.63 14.33 2.06
C GLY A 31 12.31 13.66 2.42
N ALA A 32 11.79 12.83 1.53
CA ALA A 32 10.57 12.05 1.74
C ALA A 32 10.48 10.91 0.72
N ASP A 33 9.60 9.94 0.97
CA ASP A 33 9.30 8.86 0.02
C ASP A 33 8.44 9.36 -1.16
N GLY A 34 7.75 10.48 -0.99
CA GLY A 34 6.94 11.10 -2.02
C GLY A 34 6.31 12.44 -1.62
N VAL A 35 5.55 13.00 -2.55
CA VAL A 35 4.79 14.24 -2.37
C VAL A 35 3.30 13.94 -2.50
N LEU A 36 2.50 14.40 -1.54
CA LEU A 36 1.04 14.40 -1.56
C LEU A 36 0.56 15.80 -1.91
N LEU A 37 -0.30 15.91 -2.91
CA LEU A 37 -0.94 17.17 -3.28
C LEU A 37 -2.43 17.10 -2.93
N LEU A 38 -2.84 17.94 -1.98
CA LEU A 38 -4.24 18.13 -1.58
C LEU A 38 -4.89 19.13 -2.54
N LEU A 39 -6.01 18.76 -3.14
CA LEU A 39 -6.70 19.52 -4.17
C LEU A 39 -8.21 19.60 -3.90
N PRO A 40 -8.92 20.61 -4.46
CA PRO A 40 -10.37 20.62 -4.45
C PRO A 40 -10.90 19.46 -5.31
N SER A 41 -12.05 18.90 -4.92
CA SER A 41 -12.75 17.87 -5.70
C SER A 41 -14.17 18.30 -6.04
N ARG A 42 -14.66 17.80 -7.19
CA ARG A 42 -16.07 17.99 -7.62
C ARG A 42 -16.97 16.83 -7.22
N VAL A 43 -16.39 15.71 -6.79
CA VAL A 43 -17.09 14.43 -6.57
C VAL A 43 -16.84 13.81 -5.20
N ALA A 44 -15.95 14.42 -4.40
CA ALA A 44 -15.59 14.03 -3.05
C ALA A 44 -15.27 15.29 -2.23
N ASP A 45 -14.93 15.14 -0.96
CA ASP A 45 -14.59 16.29 -0.09
C ASP A 45 -13.27 16.92 -0.49
N PHE A 46 -12.30 16.08 -0.83
CA PHE A 46 -10.99 16.49 -1.32
C PHE A 46 -10.52 15.57 -2.45
N ARG A 47 -9.52 16.01 -3.21
CA ARG A 47 -8.78 15.18 -4.15
C ARG A 47 -7.33 15.06 -3.68
N MET A 48 -6.77 13.86 -3.83
CA MET A 48 -5.37 13.57 -3.55
C MET A 48 -4.68 13.14 -4.83
N ARG A 49 -3.54 13.77 -5.12
CA ARG A 49 -2.54 13.23 -6.05
C ARG A 49 -1.30 12.84 -5.25
N ILE A 50 -0.61 11.79 -5.69
CA ILE A 50 0.63 11.34 -5.08
C ILE A 50 1.70 11.15 -6.13
N TYR A 51 2.89 11.66 -5.83
CA TYR A 51 4.09 11.47 -6.62
C TYR A 51 5.13 10.71 -5.82
N ASN A 52 5.73 9.70 -6.44
CA ASN A 52 6.90 9.02 -5.90
C ASN A 52 8.13 9.94 -5.96
N ALA A 53 9.19 9.59 -5.22
CA ALA A 53 10.44 10.34 -5.19
C ALA A 53 11.17 10.47 -6.55
N ASP A 54 10.82 9.65 -7.54
CA ASP A 54 11.33 9.74 -8.92
C ASP A 54 10.50 10.69 -9.81
N GLY A 55 9.42 11.26 -9.28
CA GLY A 55 8.49 12.15 -9.99
C GLY A 55 7.37 11.44 -10.73
N SER A 56 7.31 10.10 -10.72
CA SER A 56 6.18 9.35 -11.26
C SER A 56 4.92 9.53 -10.40
N GLU A 57 3.75 9.65 -11.03
CA GLU A 57 2.47 9.71 -10.33
C GLU A 57 1.96 8.31 -10.04
N ALA A 58 1.57 8.04 -8.79
CA ALA A 58 0.95 6.79 -8.37
C ALA A 58 -0.57 6.98 -8.21
N GLU A 59 -1.34 5.91 -8.39
CA GLU A 59 -2.80 5.98 -8.33
C GLU A 59 -3.31 6.12 -6.89
N MET A 60 -2.61 5.54 -5.92
CA MET A 60 -3.02 5.52 -4.51
C MET A 60 -1.85 5.20 -3.58
N CYS A 61 -1.91 5.73 -2.35
CA CYS A 61 -1.08 5.28 -1.24
C CYS A 61 -1.87 5.24 0.06
N GLY A 62 -1.96 4.04 0.65
CA GLY A 62 -2.73 3.83 1.87
C GLY A 62 -2.13 4.56 3.08
N ASN A 63 -0.82 4.76 3.13
CA ASN A 63 -0.17 5.53 4.20
C ASN A 63 -0.40 7.04 4.00
N GLY A 64 -0.17 7.53 2.79
CA GLY A 64 -0.32 8.95 2.46
C GLY A 64 -1.75 9.47 2.67
N ILE A 65 -2.76 8.69 2.30
CA ILE A 65 -4.16 9.11 2.49
C ILE A 65 -4.55 9.22 3.98
N ARG A 66 -3.93 8.44 4.87
CA ARG A 66 -4.11 8.60 6.33
C ARG A 66 -3.48 9.90 6.82
N CYS A 67 -2.28 10.25 6.33
CA CYS A 67 -1.63 11.52 6.61
C CYS A 67 -2.50 12.70 6.14
N LEU A 68 -3.07 12.61 4.94
CA LEU A 68 -3.99 13.62 4.40
C LEU A 68 -5.25 13.74 5.25
N GLY A 69 -5.88 12.62 5.64
CA GLY A 69 -7.05 12.62 6.51
C GLY A 69 -6.79 13.30 7.85
N LYS A 70 -5.62 13.06 8.45
CA LYS A 70 -5.19 13.79 9.65
C LYS A 70 -5.01 15.28 9.37
N TYR A 71 -4.30 15.63 8.30
CA TYR A 71 -4.01 17.02 7.94
C TYR A 71 -5.28 17.85 7.80
N VAL A 72 -6.26 17.39 7.01
CA VAL A 72 -7.47 18.15 6.74
C VAL A 72 -8.33 18.35 7.98
N TYR A 73 -8.36 17.38 8.89
CA TYR A 73 -9.09 17.51 10.15
C TYR A 73 -8.36 18.46 11.11
N ASP A 74 -7.07 18.24 11.34
CA ASP A 74 -6.29 19.02 12.31
C ASP A 74 -6.13 20.51 11.90
N HIS A 75 -6.26 20.83 10.61
CA HIS A 75 -6.26 22.21 10.09
C HIS A 75 -7.66 22.82 9.96
N GLY A 76 -8.71 22.13 10.42
CA GLY A 76 -10.08 22.65 10.40
C GLY A 76 -10.68 22.81 8.99
N LEU A 77 -10.14 22.07 8.01
CA LEU A 77 -10.69 22.03 6.65
C LEU A 77 -11.95 21.17 6.57
N ILE A 78 -12.17 20.34 7.59
CA ILE A 78 -13.38 19.54 7.78
C ILE A 78 -13.63 19.35 9.28
N ASP A 79 -14.90 19.38 9.70
CA ASP A 79 -15.34 19.31 11.10
C ASP A 79 -16.02 17.97 11.46
N ARG A 80 -16.07 17.03 10.52
CA ARG A 80 -16.66 15.71 10.69
C ARG A 80 -15.63 14.58 10.67
N LEU A 81 -15.96 13.48 11.34
CA LEU A 81 -15.09 12.30 11.51
C LEU A 81 -15.13 11.30 10.34
N ALA A 82 -15.85 11.63 9.28
CA ALA A 82 -15.88 10.83 8.06
C ALA A 82 -15.78 11.75 6.84
N LEU A 83 -14.94 11.35 5.90
CA LEU A 83 -14.72 12.11 4.67
C LEU A 83 -14.48 11.19 3.48
N THR A 84 -14.62 11.76 2.30
CA THR A 84 -14.34 11.11 1.02
C THR A 84 -13.18 11.81 0.33
N VAL A 85 -12.27 11.02 -0.25
CA VAL A 85 -11.11 11.53 -0.97
C VAL A 85 -11.08 10.90 -2.37
N ASP A 86 -11.12 11.75 -3.40
CA ASP A 86 -10.93 11.34 -4.79
C ASP A 86 -9.45 11.04 -5.06
N THR A 87 -9.17 9.89 -5.68
CA THR A 87 -7.80 9.41 -5.94
C THR A 87 -7.72 8.80 -7.33
N GLY A 88 -6.50 8.54 -7.84
CA GLY A 88 -6.32 7.80 -9.09
C GLY A 88 -6.91 6.38 -9.08
N ALA A 89 -7.12 5.79 -7.90
CA ALA A 89 -7.79 4.50 -7.71
C ALA A 89 -9.27 4.62 -7.27
N GLY A 90 -9.93 5.74 -7.61
CA GLY A 90 -11.31 6.05 -7.27
C GLY A 90 -11.51 6.65 -5.87
N ILE A 91 -12.75 6.94 -5.50
CA ILE A 91 -13.09 7.59 -4.23
C ILE A 91 -12.85 6.64 -3.06
N LYS A 92 -12.15 7.11 -2.03
CA LYS A 92 -11.91 6.39 -0.77
C LYS A 92 -12.66 7.05 0.37
N CYS A 93 -13.26 6.22 1.23
CA CYS A 93 -13.94 6.69 2.44
C CYS A 93 -13.01 6.53 3.65
N LEU A 94 -12.84 7.60 4.40
CA LEU A 94 -12.01 7.65 5.59
C LEU A 94 -12.91 7.82 6.82
N LYS A 95 -12.56 7.15 7.92
CA LYS A 95 -13.12 7.39 9.26
C LYS A 95 -12.00 7.71 10.23
N LEU A 96 -12.19 8.78 11.00
CA LEU A 96 -11.20 9.31 11.91
C LEU A 96 -11.59 8.95 13.34
N ALA A 97 -10.62 8.49 14.11
CA ALA A 97 -10.70 8.40 15.55
C ALA A 97 -9.80 9.48 16.15
N LEU A 98 -10.33 10.20 17.13
CA LEU A 98 -9.64 11.30 17.78
C LEU A 98 -8.89 10.85 19.03
N ARG A 99 -7.81 11.56 19.32
CA ARG A 99 -7.13 11.57 20.62
C ARG A 99 -6.79 13.01 20.96
N GLU A 100 -7.18 13.47 22.15
CA GLU A 100 -6.88 14.83 22.62
C GLU A 100 -7.32 15.93 21.62
N GLY A 101 -8.49 15.74 21.00
CA GLY A 101 -9.06 16.69 20.04
C GLY A 101 -8.42 16.69 18.65
N ARG A 102 -7.41 15.85 18.38
CA ARG A 102 -6.76 15.71 17.07
C ARG A 102 -7.01 14.35 16.46
N ALA A 103 -6.91 14.25 15.13
CA ALA A 103 -6.99 12.96 14.45
C ALA A 103 -5.79 12.08 14.82
N ASP A 104 -6.04 10.85 15.28
CA ASP A 104 -5.02 9.91 15.76
C ASP A 104 -4.96 8.67 14.86
N ARG A 105 -6.09 7.97 14.70
CA ARG A 105 -6.20 6.80 13.83
C ARG A 105 -7.15 7.06 12.68
N ILE A 106 -6.76 6.62 11.49
CA ILE A 106 -7.53 6.79 10.27
C ILE A 106 -7.81 5.42 9.69
N THR A 107 -9.09 5.06 9.65
CA THR A 107 -9.58 3.86 8.96
C THR A 107 -9.90 4.22 7.51
N VAL A 108 -9.33 3.48 6.57
CA VAL A 108 -9.53 3.70 5.13
C VAL A 108 -10.30 2.51 4.56
N ASN A 109 -11.36 2.79 3.80
CA ASN A 109 -12.00 1.76 2.98
C ASN A 109 -11.14 1.51 1.73
N MET A 110 -10.41 0.39 1.73
CA MET A 110 -9.50 0.02 0.64
C MET A 110 -10.21 -0.63 -0.56
N GLY A 111 -11.51 -0.92 -0.45
CA GLY A 111 -12.27 -1.62 -1.48
C GLY A 111 -12.19 -3.14 -1.37
N MET A 112 -12.68 -3.83 -2.40
CA MET A 112 -12.71 -5.30 -2.45
C MET A 112 -11.44 -5.87 -3.09
N PRO A 113 -10.88 -6.96 -2.53
CA PRO A 113 -9.78 -7.68 -3.16
C PRO A 113 -10.24 -8.38 -4.44
N VAL A 114 -9.31 -8.57 -5.38
CA VAL A 114 -9.51 -9.32 -6.62
C VAL A 114 -8.55 -10.50 -6.64
N PHE A 115 -9.08 -11.72 -6.80
CA PHE A 115 -8.30 -12.96 -6.82
C PHE A 115 -8.13 -13.59 -8.21
N GLU A 116 -8.92 -13.14 -9.18
CA GLU A 116 -8.85 -13.67 -10.54
C GLU A 116 -7.52 -13.28 -11.19
N LYS A 117 -6.70 -14.27 -11.57
CA LYS A 117 -5.35 -14.06 -12.15
C LYS A 117 -5.33 -13.07 -13.31
N SER A 118 -6.33 -13.14 -14.20
CA SER A 118 -6.49 -12.24 -15.35
C SER A 118 -6.61 -10.76 -14.95
N ARG A 119 -7.17 -10.49 -13.78
CA ARG A 119 -7.39 -9.15 -13.22
C ARG A 119 -6.28 -8.70 -12.25
N ILE A 120 -5.38 -9.60 -11.85
CA ILE A 120 -4.15 -9.31 -11.07
C ILE A 120 -2.94 -9.05 -11.98
N PRO A 121 -3.13 -9.07 -13.31
CA PRO A 121 -2.14 -9.50 -14.29
C PRO A 121 -1.16 -10.61 -13.85
N MET A 122 -1.66 -11.78 -13.45
CA MET A 122 -0.86 -12.98 -13.22
C MET A 122 -1.01 -13.98 -14.38
N ALA A 123 0.11 -14.47 -14.91
CA ALA A 123 0.15 -15.49 -15.96
C ALA A 123 -0.11 -16.91 -15.41
N GLY A 124 -0.58 -17.81 -16.26
CA GLY A 124 -0.87 -19.21 -15.92
C GLY A 124 -2.29 -19.63 -16.28
N GLU A 125 -2.71 -20.78 -15.77
CA GLU A 125 -4.08 -21.28 -15.94
C GLU A 125 -5.10 -20.33 -15.32
N ARG A 126 -6.28 -20.21 -15.95
CA ARG A 126 -7.38 -19.36 -15.45
C ARG A 126 -7.81 -19.83 -14.06
N GLY A 127 -8.09 -18.87 -13.17
CA GLY A 127 -8.56 -19.15 -11.82
C GLY A 127 -7.97 -18.19 -10.80
N GLU A 128 -8.04 -18.60 -9.53
CA GLU A 128 -7.40 -17.94 -8.40
C GLU A 128 -6.11 -18.69 -8.03
N ALA A 129 -5.05 -17.98 -7.65
CA ALA A 129 -3.87 -18.60 -7.04
C ALA A 129 -3.96 -18.46 -5.52
N ILE A 130 -4.55 -19.46 -4.85
CA ILE A 130 -4.59 -19.53 -3.38
C ILE A 130 -3.71 -20.69 -2.94
N GLN A 131 -2.59 -20.40 -2.28
CA GLN A 131 -1.57 -21.40 -1.93
C GLN A 131 -1.08 -22.24 -3.13
N GLU A 132 -1.06 -21.62 -4.31
CA GLU A 132 -0.62 -22.24 -5.55
C GLU A 132 0.90 -22.38 -5.57
N GLY A 133 1.41 -23.57 -5.95
CA GLY A 133 2.84 -23.79 -6.11
C GLY A 133 3.34 -23.23 -7.44
N ILE A 134 4.22 -22.22 -7.39
CA ILE A 134 4.89 -21.69 -8.58
C ILE A 134 6.39 -22.04 -8.57
N PRO A 135 6.95 -22.49 -9.71
CA PRO A 135 8.38 -22.74 -9.82
C PRO A 135 9.15 -21.42 -9.94
N ILE A 136 10.06 -21.17 -9.00
CA ILE A 136 11.00 -20.03 -9.00
C ILE A 136 12.40 -20.61 -8.80
N ASP A 137 13.24 -20.48 -9.82
CA ASP A 137 14.53 -21.18 -9.92
C ASP A 137 14.39 -22.68 -9.62
N ASN A 138 15.11 -23.18 -8.60
CA ASN A 138 15.10 -24.59 -8.18
C ASN A 138 14.10 -24.85 -7.04
N LEU A 139 13.23 -23.89 -6.73
CA LEU A 139 12.25 -23.98 -5.63
C LEU A 139 10.83 -23.99 -6.21
N THR A 140 9.92 -24.62 -5.48
CA THR A 140 8.48 -24.43 -5.67
C THR A 140 7.94 -23.66 -4.48
N LEU A 141 7.49 -22.42 -4.71
CA LEU A 141 6.99 -21.54 -3.67
C LEU A 141 5.47 -21.57 -3.69
N LYS A 142 4.85 -21.76 -2.52
CA LYS A 142 3.40 -21.61 -2.36
C LYS A 142 3.06 -20.13 -2.20
N ILE A 143 2.25 -19.62 -3.10
CA ILE A 143 1.86 -18.22 -3.13
C ILE A 143 0.34 -18.06 -3.09
N THR A 144 -0.12 -16.97 -2.49
CA THR A 144 -1.48 -16.48 -2.68
C THR A 144 -1.40 -15.14 -3.40
N ALA A 145 -1.97 -15.06 -4.60
CA ALA A 145 -1.97 -13.84 -5.40
C ALA A 145 -3.32 -13.12 -5.33
N LEU A 146 -3.27 -11.81 -5.18
CA LEU A 146 -4.45 -10.95 -5.19
C LEU A 146 -4.10 -9.53 -5.62
N SER A 147 -5.13 -8.72 -5.86
CA SER A 147 -4.99 -7.30 -6.08
C SER A 147 -5.87 -6.49 -5.13
N MET A 148 -5.31 -5.42 -4.59
CA MET A 148 -6.01 -4.36 -3.85
C MET A 148 -6.15 -3.07 -4.69
N GLY A 149 -6.05 -3.21 -6.02
CA GLY A 149 -5.86 -2.10 -6.99
C GLY A 149 -4.47 -2.16 -7.67
N ASN A 150 -3.49 -2.76 -6.98
CA ASN A 150 -2.16 -3.13 -7.47
C ASN A 150 -1.89 -4.62 -7.16
N PRO A 151 -0.96 -5.28 -7.88
CA PRO A 151 -0.67 -6.71 -7.71
C PRO A 151 0.12 -7.02 -6.43
N HIS A 152 -0.27 -8.10 -5.76
CA HIS A 152 0.34 -8.63 -4.53
C HIS A 152 0.55 -10.14 -4.61
N CYS A 153 1.71 -10.60 -4.15
CA CYS A 153 2.12 -11.99 -4.09
C CYS A 153 2.51 -12.32 -2.65
N VAL A 154 1.64 -13.05 -1.96
CA VAL A 154 1.79 -13.34 -0.53
C VAL A 154 2.39 -14.73 -0.34
N LEU A 155 3.48 -14.79 0.43
CA LEU A 155 4.16 -16.00 0.87
C LEU A 155 4.00 -16.15 2.37
N PHE A 156 3.62 -17.34 2.81
CA PHE A 156 3.65 -17.69 4.23
C PHE A 156 5.00 -18.30 4.58
N VAL A 157 5.60 -17.79 5.64
CA VAL A 157 6.89 -18.21 6.17
C VAL A 157 6.74 -18.53 7.66
N ASP A 158 7.61 -19.38 8.19
CA ASP A 158 7.58 -19.70 9.62
C ASP A 158 7.91 -18.47 10.47
N GLU A 159 8.94 -17.72 10.07
CA GLU A 159 9.41 -16.53 10.78
C GLU A 159 9.81 -15.44 9.78
N VAL A 160 9.35 -14.21 10.02
CA VAL A 160 9.59 -13.06 9.13
C VAL A 160 11.01 -12.50 9.31
N ALA A 161 11.59 -12.61 10.51
CA ALA A 161 12.96 -12.17 10.79
C ALA A 161 14.00 -12.90 9.92
N SER A 162 13.79 -14.18 9.66
CA SER A 162 14.67 -15.01 8.81
C SER A 162 14.18 -15.14 7.37
N ALA A 163 13.09 -14.46 7.00
CA ALA A 163 12.55 -14.49 5.65
C ALA A 163 13.56 -13.94 4.62
N PRO A 164 13.75 -14.62 3.47
CA PRO A 164 14.73 -14.25 2.46
C PRO A 164 14.22 -13.10 1.56
N VAL A 165 13.82 -11.97 2.15
CA VAL A 165 13.15 -10.84 1.47
C VAL A 165 13.99 -10.31 0.31
N GLU A 166 15.27 -9.99 0.55
CA GLU A 166 16.17 -9.45 -0.48
C GLU A 166 16.52 -10.46 -1.59
N LYS A 167 16.37 -11.76 -1.31
CA LYS A 167 16.65 -12.83 -2.28
C LYS A 167 15.42 -13.16 -3.12
N LEU A 168 14.27 -13.43 -2.47
CA LEU A 168 13.04 -13.85 -3.15
C LEU A 168 12.20 -12.67 -3.64
N GLY A 169 12.24 -11.52 -2.97
CA GLY A 169 11.53 -10.30 -3.35
C GLY A 169 11.77 -9.91 -4.82
N PRO A 170 13.01 -9.62 -5.25
CA PRO A 170 13.28 -9.23 -6.64
C PRO A 170 13.01 -10.35 -7.65
N LEU A 171 13.20 -11.63 -7.27
CA LEU A 171 12.90 -12.77 -8.14
C LEU A 171 11.41 -12.89 -8.43
N LEU A 172 10.58 -12.74 -7.39
CA LEU A 172 9.12 -12.82 -7.52
C LEU A 172 8.54 -11.56 -8.15
N GLU A 173 9.03 -10.37 -7.76
CA GLU A 173 8.65 -9.09 -8.35
C GLU A 173 8.77 -9.16 -9.87
N ASN A 174 9.89 -9.68 -10.39
CA ASN A 174 10.20 -9.70 -11.82
C ASN A 174 9.92 -11.06 -12.48
N SER A 175 9.21 -11.96 -11.79
CA SER A 175 8.96 -13.30 -12.32
C SER A 175 8.06 -13.25 -13.55
N ARG A 176 8.22 -14.24 -14.45
CA ARG A 176 7.35 -14.42 -15.62
C ARG A 176 5.86 -14.59 -15.27
N PHE A 177 5.56 -14.94 -14.02
CA PHE A 177 4.18 -15.09 -13.52
C PHE A 177 3.51 -13.74 -13.31
N PHE A 178 4.26 -12.65 -13.15
CA PHE A 178 3.71 -11.31 -12.98
C PHE A 178 4.26 -10.37 -14.07
N PRO A 179 3.68 -10.39 -15.29
CA PRO A 179 4.13 -9.53 -16.40
C PRO A 179 4.17 -8.02 -16.09
N GLN A 180 3.35 -7.54 -15.15
CA GLN A 180 3.33 -6.15 -14.71
C GLN A 180 4.07 -5.92 -13.37
N ARG A 181 4.93 -6.88 -13.02
CA ARG A 181 5.58 -7.03 -11.72
C ARG A 181 4.59 -7.11 -10.55
N THR A 182 5.06 -7.41 -9.35
CA THR A 182 4.21 -7.52 -8.15
C THR A 182 4.91 -7.02 -6.90
N ASN A 183 4.13 -6.56 -5.91
CA ASN A 183 4.62 -6.51 -4.53
C ASN A 183 4.70 -7.93 -3.98
N VAL A 184 5.61 -8.16 -3.04
CA VAL A 184 5.83 -9.47 -2.43
C VAL A 184 5.79 -9.35 -0.92
N GLU A 185 4.80 -9.99 -0.30
CA GLU A 185 4.64 -10.02 1.15
C GLU A 185 5.12 -11.35 1.72
N PHE A 186 5.94 -11.28 2.76
CA PHE A 186 6.37 -12.42 3.56
C PHE A 186 5.64 -12.35 4.90
N VAL A 187 4.79 -13.35 5.18
CA VAL A 187 3.83 -13.32 6.28
C VAL A 187 4.10 -14.49 7.23
N SER A 188 4.35 -14.18 8.50
CA SER A 188 4.25 -15.16 9.58
C SER A 188 2.94 -14.94 10.33
N VAL A 189 2.22 -16.04 10.58
CA VAL A 189 0.95 -16.02 11.30
C VAL A 189 1.25 -16.33 12.76
N LEU A 190 1.26 -15.30 13.60
CA LEU A 190 1.56 -15.43 15.03
C LEU A 190 0.36 -16.03 15.79
N GLN A 191 -0.83 -15.55 15.45
CA GLN A 191 -2.14 -15.99 15.95
C GLN A 191 -3.18 -15.85 14.82
N ARG A 192 -4.38 -16.38 15.01
CA ARG A 192 -5.47 -16.20 14.02
C ARG A 192 -5.86 -14.73 13.83
N ASP A 193 -5.60 -13.87 14.80
CA ASP A 193 -5.89 -12.44 14.78
C ASP A 193 -4.62 -11.56 14.71
N GLU A 194 -3.44 -12.14 14.47
CA GLU A 194 -2.17 -11.42 14.54
C GLU A 194 -1.14 -11.95 13.53
N LEU A 195 -0.63 -11.05 12.69
CA LEU A 195 0.33 -11.32 11.62
C LEU A 195 1.57 -10.47 11.79
N GLU A 196 2.73 -11.01 11.43
CA GLU A 196 3.95 -10.24 11.18
C GLU A 196 4.24 -10.25 9.69
N VAL A 197 4.63 -9.10 9.12
CA VAL A 197 4.79 -8.93 7.67
C VAL A 197 6.02 -8.11 7.32
N ARG A 198 6.84 -8.61 6.40
CA ARG A 198 7.81 -7.82 5.64
C ARG A 198 7.40 -7.77 4.18
N VAL A 199 7.72 -6.67 3.49
CA VAL A 199 7.28 -6.43 2.12
C VAL A 199 8.44 -5.98 1.25
N TRP A 200 8.52 -6.57 0.06
CA TRP A 200 9.30 -6.06 -1.06
C TRP A 200 8.35 -5.37 -2.02
N GLU A 201 8.40 -4.04 -2.08
CA GLU A 201 7.52 -3.23 -2.93
C GLU A 201 8.05 -3.13 -4.37
N ARG A 202 7.14 -3.31 -5.32
CA ARG A 202 7.39 -3.23 -6.75
C ARG A 202 8.08 -1.90 -7.12
N GLY A 203 9.28 -1.98 -7.67
CA GLY A 203 10.07 -0.84 -8.11
C GLY A 203 10.73 -0.04 -6.98
N VAL A 204 10.60 -0.45 -5.72
CA VAL A 204 11.15 0.27 -4.55
C VAL A 204 12.15 -0.61 -3.80
N GLY A 205 11.81 -1.88 -3.55
CA GLY A 205 12.57 -2.77 -2.67
C GLY A 205 11.89 -2.93 -1.31
N GLU A 206 12.65 -3.33 -0.29
CA GLU A 206 12.09 -3.51 1.05
C GLU A 206 11.71 -2.16 1.70
N THR A 207 10.47 -2.05 2.16
CA THR A 207 9.96 -0.84 2.84
C THR A 207 9.51 -1.13 4.25
N LEU A 208 9.49 -0.09 5.09
CA LEU A 208 9.08 -0.21 6.49
C LEU A 208 7.57 -0.45 6.66
N ALA A 209 6.75 -0.09 5.66
CA ALA A 209 5.30 -0.26 5.70
C ALA A 209 4.67 -0.09 4.32
N CYS A 210 3.84 -1.06 3.91
CA CYS A 210 3.00 -0.97 2.71
C CYS A 210 1.53 -1.17 3.09
N GLY A 211 0.69 -0.14 2.91
CA GLY A 211 -0.72 -0.20 3.31
C GLY A 211 -1.55 -1.20 2.50
N THR A 212 -1.37 -1.26 1.17
CA THR A 212 -2.05 -2.27 0.35
C THR A 212 -1.48 -3.66 0.60
N GLY A 213 -0.17 -3.79 0.83
CA GLY A 213 0.49 -5.04 1.21
C GLY A 213 -0.02 -5.62 2.52
N ALA A 214 -0.23 -4.79 3.55
CA ALA A 214 -0.83 -5.23 4.81
C ALA A 214 -2.27 -5.74 4.62
N CYS A 215 -3.07 -5.05 3.80
CA CYS A 215 -4.41 -5.53 3.44
C CYS A 215 -4.35 -6.84 2.66
N ALA A 216 -3.40 -6.96 1.71
CA ALA A 216 -3.21 -8.15 0.91
C ALA A 216 -2.81 -9.35 1.77
N ALA A 217 -1.87 -9.17 2.70
CA ALA A 217 -1.46 -10.17 3.68
C ALA A 217 -2.65 -10.63 4.54
N ALA A 218 -3.39 -9.70 5.16
CA ALA A 218 -4.56 -10.01 5.96
C ALA A 218 -5.61 -10.82 5.17
N VAL A 219 -5.95 -10.34 3.97
CA VAL A 219 -6.94 -10.99 3.10
C VAL A 219 -6.46 -12.37 2.64
N ALA A 220 -5.19 -12.51 2.26
CA ALA A 220 -4.60 -13.78 1.84
C ALA A 220 -4.57 -14.80 3.00
N SER A 221 -4.25 -14.36 4.22
CA SER A 221 -4.28 -15.20 5.43
C SER A 221 -5.70 -15.70 5.72
N THR A 222 -6.71 -14.81 5.64
CA THR A 222 -8.11 -15.20 5.80
C THR A 222 -8.56 -16.16 4.69
N ARG A 223 -8.22 -15.87 3.44
CA ARG A 223 -8.62 -16.68 2.28
C ARG A 223 -7.99 -18.07 2.30
N SER A 224 -6.79 -18.18 2.86
CA SER A 224 -6.06 -19.45 3.06
C SER A 224 -6.44 -20.15 4.37
N ASN A 225 -7.42 -19.62 5.12
CA ASN A 225 -7.89 -20.13 6.42
C ASN A 225 -6.82 -20.15 7.54
N PHE A 226 -5.78 -19.34 7.41
CA PHE A 226 -4.73 -19.20 8.43
C PHE A 226 -5.07 -18.14 9.48
N ALA A 227 -5.91 -17.16 9.12
CA ALA A 227 -6.31 -16.07 10.00
C ALA A 227 -7.82 -15.79 9.95
N ASP A 228 -8.31 -15.05 10.93
CA ASP A 228 -9.67 -14.54 10.98
C ASP A 228 -9.81 -13.25 10.15
N ARG A 229 -11.03 -12.70 10.07
CA ARG A 229 -11.32 -11.51 9.24
C ARG A 229 -10.83 -10.19 9.83
N LYS A 230 -10.54 -10.17 11.12
CA LYS A 230 -10.03 -9.01 11.85
C LYS A 230 -8.68 -9.40 12.42
N VAL A 231 -7.63 -8.79 11.89
CA VAL A 231 -6.26 -9.08 12.28
C VAL A 231 -5.48 -7.80 12.56
N VAL A 232 -4.53 -7.89 13.48
CA VAL A 232 -3.43 -6.94 13.66
C VAL A 232 -2.30 -7.38 12.74
N VAL A 233 -1.70 -6.41 12.03
CA VAL A 233 -0.57 -6.66 11.14
C VAL A 233 0.60 -5.82 11.62
N HIS A 234 1.67 -6.48 12.06
CA HIS A 234 2.91 -5.84 12.47
C HIS A 234 3.84 -5.72 11.27
N LEU A 235 4.15 -4.49 10.89
CA LEU A 235 5.16 -4.17 9.88
C LEU A 235 6.43 -3.67 10.59
N PRO A 236 7.59 -3.59 9.91
CA PRO A 236 8.81 -3.05 10.52
C PRO A 236 8.64 -1.63 11.08
N GLY A 237 7.76 -0.83 10.49
CA GLY A 237 7.43 0.53 10.92
C GLY A 237 6.36 0.63 12.00
N GLY A 238 5.78 -0.49 12.45
CA GLY A 238 4.68 -0.57 13.42
C GLY A 238 3.30 -0.83 12.83
#